data_AF-A0A7N2LTM5-F1
#
_entry.id   AF-A0A7N2LTM5-F1
#
_cell.length_a   1.000
_cell.length_b   1.000
_cell.length_c   1.000
_cell.angle_alpha   90.00
_cell.angle_beta   90.00
_cell.angle_gamma   90.00
#
_symmetry.space_group_name_H-M   'P 1'
#
loop_
_entity.id
_entity.type
_entity.pdbx_description
1 polymer ?
#
loop_
_entity_poly.entity_id
_entity_poly.type
_entity_poly.pdbx_seq_one_letter_code
_entity_poly.pdbx_strand_id
1 'polypeptide(L)'
;MAIVAALDLEDYNEDMDMQSQVTVPENQEQEAASLRGVGRFLSQYHQPASMTCNKFPWVCRLKNSPGRDCCNKKCVNVITDRMNCGGCGWKCKYSEICCKGKCVNTSFDKRHCGGCNKKCKKGELCVYGMCNYA
;
A
#
# COMPACT_ATOMS: atom_id res chain seq x y z
N MET A 1 12.73 49.87 -2.32
CA MET A 1 11.56 50.37 -1.61
C MET A 1 10.42 50.38 -2.62
N ALA A 2 9.52 49.39 -2.56
CA ALA A 2 8.25 49.48 -1.82
C ALA A 2 7.22 50.23 -2.72
N ILE A 3 6.01 49.78 -3.06
CA ILE A 3 5.11 48.67 -2.67
C ILE A 3 4.03 48.59 -3.78
N VAL A 4 3.46 47.39 -4.04
CA VAL A 4 2.05 46.97 -4.35
C VAL A 4 1.11 47.91 -5.14
N ALA A 5 0.03 47.48 -5.80
CA ALA A 5 -0.70 46.22 -6.02
C ALA A 5 -1.72 46.55 -7.13
N ALA A 6 -2.31 45.54 -7.76
CA ALA A 6 -3.75 45.25 -7.61
C ALA A 6 -4.25 44.44 -8.82
N LEU A 7 -4.67 43.17 -8.63
CA LEU A 7 -6.07 42.75 -8.34
C LEU A 7 -6.79 42.46 -9.68
N ASP A 8 -7.49 41.35 -9.95
CA ASP A 8 -8.47 40.58 -9.14
C ASP A 8 -8.73 39.19 -9.79
N LEU A 9 -8.85 38.11 -8.99
CA LEU A 9 -10.07 37.34 -8.61
C LEU A 9 -10.55 36.35 -9.70
N GLU A 10 -10.84 35.08 -9.42
CA GLU A 10 -11.66 34.48 -8.36
C GLU A 10 -11.13 33.05 -8.02
N ASP A 11 -11.48 32.30 -6.98
CA ASP A 11 -12.00 32.48 -5.61
C ASP A 11 -12.16 31.03 -5.05
N TYR A 12 -12.33 30.90 -3.73
CA TYR A 12 -12.76 29.75 -2.92
C TYR A 12 -11.75 28.70 -2.45
N ASN A 13 -11.28 28.96 -1.22
CA ASN A 13 -10.84 28.00 -0.23
C ASN A 13 -11.95 27.01 0.15
N GLU A 14 -11.56 25.79 0.54
CA GLU A 14 -12.08 25.14 1.75
C GLU A 14 -11.00 24.20 2.34
N ASP A 15 -10.59 24.54 3.55
CA ASP A 15 -9.58 23.93 4.39
C ASP A 15 -9.93 22.50 4.87
N MET A 16 -8.90 21.69 5.16
CA MET A 16 -8.79 20.96 6.44
C MET A 16 -7.40 20.31 6.59
N ASP A 17 -6.46 21.06 7.15
CA ASP A 17 -5.23 20.56 7.75
C ASP A 17 -5.53 19.91 9.12
N MET A 18 -4.95 18.73 9.38
CA MET A 18 -4.79 18.21 10.75
C MET A 18 -3.34 17.76 10.94
N GLN A 19 -2.45 18.74 11.06
CA GLN A 19 -1.15 18.56 11.66
C GLN A 19 -1.32 18.85 13.16
N SER A 20 -1.18 17.85 14.03
CA SER A 20 -1.02 18.09 15.47
C SER A 20 0.33 17.55 15.93
N GLN A 21 1.19 18.50 16.28
CA GLN A 21 2.40 18.29 17.04
C GLN A 21 1.99 18.17 18.51
N VAL A 22 2.17 17.00 19.12
CA VAL A 22 1.91 16.82 20.55
C VAL A 22 3.17 17.25 21.29
N THR A 23 3.12 18.43 21.91
CA THR A 23 4.01 18.83 22.98
C THR A 23 3.59 18.10 24.26
N VAL A 24 4.53 17.41 24.89
CA VAL A 24 4.32 16.72 26.18
C VAL A 24 4.62 17.72 27.29
N PRO A 25 3.68 18.01 28.21
CA PRO A 25 4.03 18.66 29.46
C PRO A 25 4.50 17.60 30.45
N GLU A 26 5.61 17.94 31.09
CA GLU A 26 6.33 17.17 32.09
C GLU A 26 5.71 17.40 33.48
N ASN A 27 5.50 16.28 34.19
CA ASN A 27 5.35 16.08 35.65
C ASN A 27 4.23 16.80 36.40
N GLN A 28 3.27 16.05 36.96
CA GLN A 28 2.93 16.06 38.39
C GLN A 28 2.38 14.66 38.82
N GLU A 29 3.02 14.05 39.81
CA GLU A 29 2.60 12.83 40.53
C GLU A 29 1.32 13.03 41.38
N GLN A 30 0.74 11.92 41.86
CA GLN A 30 -0.36 11.72 42.84
C GLN A 30 -1.67 11.26 42.17
N GLU A 31 -2.38 10.20 42.58
CA GLU A 31 -2.42 9.41 43.82
C GLU A 31 -3.05 8.04 43.49
N ALA A 32 -2.55 6.96 44.11
CA ALA A 32 -3.13 5.62 43.98
C ALA A 32 -4.41 5.49 44.82
N ALA A 33 -5.55 5.93 44.28
CA ALA A 33 -6.85 5.71 44.90
C ALA A 33 -7.31 4.26 44.70
N SER A 34 -7.27 3.50 45.80
CA SER A 34 -7.78 2.13 45.94
C SER A 34 -9.28 2.04 45.62
N LEU A 35 -9.61 1.56 44.42
CA LEU A 35 -10.96 1.09 44.08
C LEU A 35 -11.03 -0.45 44.21
N ARG A 36 -11.04 -0.93 45.46
CA ARG A 36 -11.57 -2.26 45.77
C ARG A 36 -13.08 -2.21 45.51
N GLY A 37 -13.49 -2.60 44.30
CA GLY A 37 -14.93 -2.67 43.99
C GLY A 37 -15.33 -2.53 42.53
N VAL A 38 -14.40 -2.42 41.57
CA VAL A 38 -14.79 -2.53 40.16
C VAL A 38 -14.98 -4.01 39.86
N GLY A 39 -16.24 -4.45 39.94
CA GLY A 39 -16.67 -5.76 39.47
C GLY A 39 -16.01 -6.03 38.12
N ARG A 40 -15.52 -7.26 37.96
CA ARG A 40 -14.88 -7.74 36.73
C ARG A 40 -15.91 -7.70 35.60
N PHE A 41 -16.21 -6.51 35.09
CA PHE A 41 -16.69 -6.32 33.74
C PHE A 41 -15.50 -6.71 32.87
N LEU A 42 -15.38 -8.03 32.67
CA LEU A 42 -14.68 -8.56 31.52
C LEU A 42 -15.45 -7.98 30.34
N SER A 43 -15.06 -6.79 29.90
CA SER A 43 -15.28 -6.38 28.52
C SER A 43 -14.48 -7.40 27.73
N GLN A 44 -15.12 -8.54 27.49
CA GLN A 44 -14.72 -9.48 26.48
C GLN A 44 -14.91 -8.72 25.17
N TYR A 45 -13.97 -7.81 24.91
CA TYR A 45 -13.41 -7.66 23.59
C TYR A 45 -12.93 -9.06 23.22
N HIS A 46 -13.88 -9.87 22.74
CA HIS A 46 -13.62 -11.01 21.91
C HIS A 46 -12.87 -10.42 20.72
N GLN A 47 -11.54 -10.30 20.87
CA GLN A 47 -10.62 -10.13 19.76
C GLN A 47 -11.08 -11.17 18.76
N PRO A 48 -11.60 -10.77 17.57
CA PRO A 48 -12.13 -11.74 16.64
C PRO A 48 -11.01 -12.73 16.39
N ALA A 49 -11.23 -14.00 16.75
CA ALA A 49 -10.23 -15.06 16.70
C ALA A 49 -9.64 -15.28 15.27
N SER A 50 -10.14 -14.54 14.27
CA SER A 50 -9.45 -14.35 13.00
C SER A 50 -9.74 -12.93 12.47
N MET A 51 -8.77 -12.03 12.53
CA MET A 51 -8.77 -10.77 11.76
C MET A 51 -8.41 -11.07 10.30
N THR A 52 -9.25 -11.86 9.63
CA THR A 52 -9.02 -12.29 8.24
C THR A 52 -9.62 -11.28 7.27
N CYS A 53 -8.96 -11.10 6.13
CA CYS A 53 -9.38 -10.08 5.16
C CYS A 53 -10.76 -10.36 4.52
N ASN A 54 -11.22 -11.63 4.51
CA ASN A 54 -12.55 -11.98 4.02
C ASN A 54 -13.66 -11.37 4.89
N LYS A 55 -13.40 -11.21 6.20
CA LYS A 55 -14.34 -10.63 7.16
C LYS A 55 -14.06 -9.14 7.41
N PHE A 56 -12.78 -8.75 7.33
CA PHE A 56 -12.31 -7.40 7.60
C PHE A 56 -11.39 -6.92 6.46
N PRO A 57 -11.94 -6.47 5.31
CA PRO A 57 -11.12 -6.11 4.15
C PRO A 57 -10.09 -4.99 4.41
N TRP A 58 -10.37 -4.12 5.39
CA TRP A 58 -9.49 -3.02 5.76
C TRP A 58 -8.12 -3.48 6.30
N VAL A 59 -8.00 -4.72 6.78
CA VAL A 59 -6.71 -5.26 7.27
C VAL A 59 -5.65 -5.30 6.16
N CYS A 60 -6.06 -5.44 4.90
CA CYS A 60 -5.13 -5.41 3.76
C CYS A 60 -4.65 -3.99 3.40
N ARG A 61 -5.27 -2.95 3.96
CA ARG A 61 -4.86 -1.55 3.74
C ARG A 61 -3.85 -1.06 4.79
N LEU A 62 -3.55 -1.88 5.79
CA LEU A 62 -2.54 -1.57 6.79
C LEU A 62 -1.16 -1.45 6.13
N LYS A 63 -0.32 -0.54 6.66
CA LYS A 63 0.98 -0.17 6.09
C LYS A 63 1.92 -1.36 5.85
N ASN A 64 1.84 -2.39 6.69
CA ASN A 64 2.69 -3.58 6.63
C ASN A 64 1.97 -4.80 6.02
N SER A 65 0.81 -4.60 5.37
CA SER A 65 0.14 -5.67 4.64
C SER A 65 0.93 -6.01 3.36
N PRO A 66 1.05 -7.30 2.99
CA PRO A 66 1.70 -7.72 1.73
C PRO A 66 1.05 -7.15 0.46
N GLY A 67 -0.21 -6.73 0.55
CA GLY A 67 -0.92 -6.03 -0.51
C GLY A 67 -2.36 -5.71 -0.12
N ARG A 68 -3.09 -5.08 -1.03
CA ARG A 68 -4.44 -4.56 -0.77
C ARG A 68 -5.56 -5.54 -1.09
N ASP A 69 -5.24 -6.61 -1.80
CA ASP A 69 -6.21 -7.56 -2.33
C ASP A 69 -6.34 -8.75 -1.40
N CYS A 70 -7.58 -9.14 -1.11
CA CYS A 70 -7.85 -10.28 -0.25
C CYS A 70 -8.03 -11.55 -1.09
N CYS A 71 -7.12 -12.51 -0.93
CA CYS A 71 -7.18 -13.82 -1.57
C CYS A 71 -7.12 -14.92 -0.51
N ASN A 72 -8.22 -15.69 -0.38
CA ASN A 72 -8.32 -16.82 0.55
C ASN A 72 -7.86 -16.47 1.98
N LYS A 73 -8.42 -15.40 2.57
CA LYS A 73 -8.09 -14.87 3.90
C LYS A 73 -6.69 -14.26 4.05
N LYS A 74 -5.87 -14.23 2.99
CA LYS A 74 -4.54 -13.61 2.96
C LYS A 74 -4.57 -12.34 2.13
N CYS A 75 -3.84 -11.33 2.58
CA CYS A 75 -3.61 -10.13 1.79
C CYS A 75 -2.46 -10.37 0.81
N VAL A 76 -2.68 -10.05 -0.45
CA VAL A 76 -1.71 -10.15 -1.54
C VAL A 76 -1.78 -8.89 -2.41
N ASN A 77 -0.83 -8.72 -3.30
CA ASN A 77 -0.80 -7.61 -4.25
C ASN A 77 -1.00 -8.16 -5.66
N VAL A 78 -2.18 -8.02 -6.24
CA VAL A 78 -2.44 -8.59 -7.57
C VAL A 78 -1.67 -7.89 -8.69
N ILE A 79 -1.03 -6.76 -8.39
CA ILE A 79 -0.29 -5.95 -9.36
C ILE A 79 1.14 -6.46 -9.54
N THR A 80 1.71 -7.08 -8.50
CA THR A 80 3.12 -7.50 -8.44
C THR A 80 3.33 -8.96 -8.04
N ASP A 81 2.36 -9.59 -7.38
CA ASP A 81 2.45 -10.99 -6.97
C ASP A 81 2.29 -11.92 -8.16
N ARG A 82 3.35 -12.67 -8.48
CA ARG A 82 3.39 -13.66 -9.55
C ARG A 82 2.38 -14.79 -9.38
N MET A 83 1.98 -15.09 -8.14
CA MET A 83 1.03 -16.17 -7.83
C MET A 83 -0.43 -15.71 -7.84
N ASN A 84 -0.67 -14.40 -7.88
CA ASN A 84 -2.00 -13.78 -7.85
C ASN A 84 -2.09 -12.62 -8.87
N CYS A 85 -1.46 -12.75 -10.04
CA CYS A 85 -1.28 -11.67 -10.97
C CYS A 85 -2.57 -11.33 -11.72
N GLY A 86 -3.09 -10.13 -11.50
CA GLY A 86 -4.37 -9.67 -12.04
C GLY A 86 -5.59 -10.24 -11.31
N GLY A 87 -5.41 -11.23 -10.43
CA GLY A 87 -6.49 -11.86 -9.67
C GLY A 87 -6.01 -13.01 -8.79
N CYS A 88 -6.84 -13.39 -7.81
CA CYS A 88 -6.52 -14.47 -6.88
C CYS A 88 -6.30 -15.80 -7.60
N GLY A 89 -5.17 -16.46 -7.34
CA GLY A 89 -4.80 -17.74 -7.95
C GLY A 89 -4.38 -17.66 -9.42
N TRP A 90 -4.32 -16.46 -10.01
CA TRP A 90 -3.86 -16.27 -11.38
C TRP A 90 -2.34 -16.27 -11.43
N LYS A 91 -1.77 -17.46 -11.57
CA LYS A 91 -0.32 -17.66 -11.55
C LYS A 91 0.30 -17.43 -12.93
N CYS A 92 1.34 -16.61 -13.01
CA CYS A 92 2.13 -16.46 -14.23
C CYS A 92 2.96 -17.71 -14.55
N LYS A 93 3.26 -17.92 -15.84
CA LYS A 93 4.11 -19.04 -16.29
C LYS A 93 5.55 -18.87 -15.80
N TYR A 94 6.33 -19.95 -15.79
CA TYR A 94 7.66 -19.99 -15.16
C TYR A 94 8.56 -18.81 -15.52
N SER A 95 8.65 -18.46 -16.80
CA SER A 95 9.46 -17.34 -17.33
C SER A 95 8.78 -15.97 -17.31
N GLU A 96 7.59 -15.85 -16.71
CA GLU A 96 6.82 -14.61 -16.65
C GLU A 96 6.83 -14.02 -15.24
N ILE A 97 6.78 -12.68 -15.20
CA ILE A 97 6.61 -11.91 -13.97
C ILE A 97 5.28 -11.15 -14.02
N CYS A 98 4.78 -10.73 -12.85
CA CYS A 98 3.60 -9.89 -12.78
C CYS A 98 3.97 -8.41 -12.94
N CYS A 99 3.55 -7.81 -14.05
CA CYS A 99 3.71 -6.39 -14.31
C CYS A 99 2.35 -5.72 -14.42
N LYS A 100 2.02 -4.89 -13.43
CA LYS A 100 0.76 -4.12 -13.43
C LYS A 100 -0.48 -5.03 -13.57
N GLY A 101 -0.44 -6.19 -12.90
CA GLY A 101 -1.52 -7.18 -12.96
C GLY A 101 -1.59 -7.99 -14.26
N LYS A 102 -0.53 -7.97 -15.08
CA LYS A 102 -0.42 -8.80 -16.28
C LYS A 102 0.85 -9.63 -16.24
N CYS A 103 0.72 -10.91 -16.57
CA CYS A 103 1.87 -11.77 -16.75
C CYS A 103 2.59 -11.38 -18.05
N VAL A 104 3.88 -11.05 -17.94
CA VAL A 104 4.71 -10.68 -19.09
C VAL A 104 6.03 -11.44 -19.04
N ASN A 105 6.53 -11.82 -20.22
CA ASN A 105 7.81 -12.49 -20.36
C ASN A 105 8.92 -11.45 -20.54
N THR A 106 9.71 -11.22 -19.50
CA THR A 106 10.77 -10.21 -19.56
C THR A 106 12.00 -10.64 -20.34
N SER A 107 12.10 -11.91 -20.73
CA SER A 107 13.23 -12.41 -21.50
C SER A 107 13.12 -12.06 -22.99
N PHE A 108 11.90 -11.86 -23.50
CA PHE A 108 11.64 -11.67 -24.93
C PHE A 108 10.66 -10.54 -25.26
N ASP A 109 9.85 -10.05 -24.31
CA ASP A 109 8.96 -8.91 -24.57
C ASP A 109 9.78 -7.61 -24.65
N LYS A 110 9.83 -7.02 -25.86
CA LYS A 110 10.52 -5.75 -26.12
C LYS A 110 10.04 -4.58 -25.26
N ARG A 111 8.82 -4.62 -24.71
CA ARG A 111 8.25 -3.57 -23.83
C ARG A 111 8.58 -3.80 -22.36
N HIS A 112 9.02 -4.99 -22.00
CA HIS A 112 9.28 -5.42 -20.62
C HIS A 112 10.63 -6.14 -20.49
N CYS A 113 11.62 -5.76 -21.30
CA CYS A 113 12.89 -6.47 -21.40
C CYS A 113 13.73 -6.34 -20.12
N GLY A 114 13.98 -7.46 -19.45
CA GLY A 114 14.68 -7.52 -18.16
C GLY A 114 13.89 -6.94 -16.99
N GLY A 115 12.63 -6.52 -17.17
CA GLY A 115 11.80 -5.98 -16.10
C GLY A 115 10.55 -5.23 -16.57
N CYS A 116 9.65 -4.94 -15.64
CA CYS A 116 8.40 -4.24 -15.95
C CYS A 116 8.64 -2.84 -16.55
N ASN A 117 8.00 -2.56 -17.69
CA ASN A 117 8.08 -1.28 -18.41
C ASN A 117 9.50 -0.89 -18.87
N LYS A 118 10.41 -1.86 -18.99
CA LYS A 118 11.74 -1.66 -19.57
C LYS A 118 11.70 -1.91 -21.08
N LYS A 119 11.39 -0.87 -21.86
CA LYS A 119 11.30 -0.98 -23.31
C LYS A 119 12.67 -0.84 -23.97
N CYS A 120 13.01 -1.71 -24.92
CA CYS A 120 14.21 -1.55 -25.76
C CYS A 120 14.04 -0.42 -26.80
N LYS A 121 15.15 0.13 -27.29
CA LYS A 121 15.10 1.16 -28.35
C LYS A 121 14.54 0.57 -29.65
N LYS A 122 14.08 1.46 -30.53
CA LYS A 122 13.57 1.06 -31.85
C LYS A 122 14.69 0.35 -32.62
N GLY A 123 14.40 -0.85 -33.12
CA GLY A 123 15.37 -1.68 -33.83
C GLY A 123 16.06 -2.75 -32.97
N GLU A 124 16.05 -2.60 -31.64
CA GLU A 124 16.69 -3.59 -30.75
C GLU A 124 15.80 -4.85 -30.57
N LEU A 125 16.47 -5.97 -30.32
CA LEU A 125 15.85 -7.22 -29.88
C LEU A 125 15.97 -7.33 -28.37
N CYS A 126 14.97 -7.96 -27.75
CA CYS A 126 15.04 -8.42 -26.38
C CYS A 126 15.36 -9.91 -26.38
N VAL A 127 16.53 -10.29 -25.89
CA VAL A 127 16.96 -11.68 -25.81
C VAL A 127 17.54 -11.92 -24.43
N TYR A 128 17.09 -12.99 -23.75
CA TYR A 128 17.46 -13.31 -22.37
C TYR A 128 17.31 -12.14 -21.37
N GLY A 129 16.42 -11.18 -21.66
CA GLY A 129 16.17 -10.01 -20.81
C GLY A 129 17.16 -8.86 -21.01
N MET A 130 17.93 -8.88 -22.09
CA MET A 130 18.86 -7.81 -22.47
C MET A 130 18.42 -7.19 -23.80
N CYS A 131 18.43 -5.86 -23.84
CA CYS A 131 18.27 -5.12 -25.09
C CYS A 131 19.60 -5.10 -25.84
N ASN A 132 19.56 -5.33 -27.16
CA ASN A 132 20.75 -5.37 -28.01
C ASN A 132 21.76 -6.48 -27.62
N TYR A 133 21.23 -7.66 -27.26
CA TYR A 133 22.06 -8.87 -27.08
C TYR A 133 22.64 -9.28 -28.43
N ALA A 134 23.96 -9.18 -28.55
CA ALA A 134 24.76 -9.51 -29.73
C ALA A 134 25.78 -10.59 -29.36
#